data_AF-A0A821VPC9-F1
#
_entry.id   AF-A0A821VPC9-F1
#
_cell.length_a   1.000
_cell.length_b   1.000
_cell.length_c   1.000
_cell.angle_alpha   90.00
_cell.angle_beta   90.00
_cell.angle_gamma   90.00
#
_symmetry.space_group_name_H-M   'P 1'
#
loop_
_entity.id
_entity.type
_entity.pdbx_description
1 polymer ?
#
loop_
_entity_poly.entity_id
_entity_poly.type
_entity_poly.pdbx_seq_one_letter_code
_entity_poly.pdbx_strand_id
1 'polypeptide(L)'
;MFRSLSALRVINYGLNPARLVASGSANTLKVKEEVKRERQLALLGGGKKRIDAQHKKGKLTARERIEVLLDPKSFREYDMFMQHRCSDFGMEKEKYYGDSVITGSGLINGRPVYVFSQDFTVFGGSLSSVHAAKICKIMDQAMLVGAPVIGLNDSGGARIQEGVESLAGYADIFQRNVMASGVIPQLSLIMVR
;
A
#
# COMPACT_ATOMS: atom_id res chain seq x y z
N MET A 1 31.31 -5.59 45.94
CA MET A 1 30.85 -6.52 44.88
C MET A 1 30.14 -5.74 43.77
N PHE A 2 30.84 -4.81 43.11
CA PHE A 2 30.29 -3.99 42.03
C PHE A 2 30.79 -4.54 40.69
N ARG A 3 29.90 -5.09 39.88
CA ARG A 3 30.21 -5.51 38.51
C ARG A 3 30.18 -4.29 37.59
N SER A 4 31.33 -4.08 36.94
CA SER A 4 31.61 -3.08 35.92
C SER A 4 30.59 -3.13 34.77
N LEU A 5 30.10 -1.95 34.39
CA LEU A 5 29.24 -1.67 33.24
C LEU A 5 29.90 -2.13 31.94
N SER A 6 29.18 -2.95 31.18
CA SER A 6 29.55 -3.38 29.83
C SER A 6 29.72 -2.18 28.89
N ALA A 7 30.92 -2.03 28.33
CA ALA A 7 31.23 -1.04 27.31
C ALA A 7 30.35 -1.24 26.06
N LEU A 8 29.59 -0.21 25.68
CA LEU A 8 28.96 -0.12 24.37
C LEU A 8 30.04 -0.23 23.30
N ARG A 9 29.97 -1.25 22.43
CA ARG A 9 30.74 -1.29 21.19
C ARG A 9 30.19 -0.20 20.25
N VAL A 10 30.84 0.95 20.24
CA VAL A 10 30.65 1.96 19.20
C VAL A 10 31.30 1.44 17.91
N ILE A 11 30.49 1.17 16.89
CA ILE A 11 31.00 0.85 15.55
C ILE A 11 31.49 2.17 14.93
N ASN A 12 32.81 2.35 14.89
CA ASN A 12 33.44 3.51 14.28
C ASN A 12 33.60 3.26 12.77
N TYR A 13 32.79 3.91 11.94
CA TYR A 13 32.65 3.58 10.51
C TYR A 13 33.82 4.02 9.61
N GLY A 14 34.84 4.71 10.13
CA GLY A 14 36.05 5.05 9.36
C GLY A 14 35.77 5.75 8.01
N LEU A 15 34.61 6.40 7.88
CA LEU A 15 34.21 7.05 6.63
C LEU A 15 35.04 8.31 6.46
N ASN A 16 36.02 8.25 5.55
CA ASN A 16 36.77 9.42 5.11
C ASN A 16 35.94 10.16 4.04
N PRO A 17 35.38 11.35 4.33
CA PRO A 17 34.53 12.07 3.38
C PRO A 17 35.27 12.48 2.09
N ALA A 18 36.61 12.51 2.10
CA ALA A 18 37.42 12.88 0.95
C ALA A 18 37.65 11.74 -0.07
N ARG A 19 37.26 10.50 0.24
CA ARG A 19 37.40 9.33 -0.66
C ARG A 19 36.11 8.94 -1.39
N LEU A 20 35.05 9.73 -1.29
CA LEU A 20 33.84 9.56 -2.09
C LEU A 20 34.12 9.97 -3.53
N VAL A 21 34.51 8.98 -4.34
CA VAL A 21 34.64 9.09 -5.80
C VAL A 21 33.37 9.71 -6.37
N ALA A 22 33.55 10.81 -7.12
CA ALA A 22 32.53 11.76 -7.57
C ALA A 22 31.46 11.21 -8.54
N SER A 23 31.42 9.90 -8.82
CA SER A 23 30.43 9.27 -9.69
C SER A 23 29.29 8.56 -8.92
N GLY A 24 29.54 8.05 -7.71
CA GLY A 24 28.55 7.29 -6.94
C GLY A 24 27.58 8.16 -6.14
N SER A 25 28.05 9.27 -5.58
CA SER A 25 27.23 10.18 -4.75
C SER A 25 26.23 10.98 -5.59
N ALA A 26 26.64 11.48 -6.76
CA ALA A 26 25.78 12.23 -7.67
C ALA A 26 24.62 11.39 -8.21
N ASN A 27 24.89 10.13 -8.61
CA ASN A 27 23.85 9.22 -9.08
C ASN A 27 22.87 8.83 -7.96
N THR A 28 23.37 8.69 -6.73
CA THR A 28 22.54 8.43 -5.55
C THR A 28 21.57 9.58 -5.25
N LEU A 29 22.02 10.84 -5.40
CA LEU A 29 21.17 12.02 -5.22
C LEU A 29 20.06 12.08 -6.28
N LYS A 30 20.41 11.86 -7.55
CA LYS A 30 19.46 11.83 -8.66
C LYS A 30 18.35 10.79 -8.46
N VAL A 31 18.72 9.54 -8.12
CA VAL A 31 17.75 8.47 -7.85
C VAL A 31 16.84 8.84 -6.67
N LYS A 32 17.37 9.46 -5.61
CA LYS A 32 16.58 9.89 -4.46
C LYS A 32 15.54 10.93 -4.83
N GLU A 33 15.89 11.89 -5.69
CA GLU A 33 14.97 12.91 -6.19
C GLU A 33 13.90 12.31 -7.10
N GLU A 34 14.28 11.39 -7.97
CA GLU A 34 13.34 10.66 -8.83
C GLU A 34 12.33 9.86 -8.02
N VAL A 35 12.79 9.08 -7.03
CA VAL A 35 11.90 8.34 -6.12
C VAL A 35 10.98 9.30 -5.36
N LYS A 36 11.46 10.46 -4.90
CA LYS A 36 10.59 11.46 -4.27
C LYS A 36 9.52 11.96 -5.23
N ARG A 37 9.87 12.26 -6.48
CA ARG A 37 8.93 12.71 -7.51
C ARG A 37 7.85 11.65 -7.77
N GLU A 38 8.26 10.40 -7.98
CA GLU A 38 7.32 9.30 -8.20
C GLU A 38 6.40 9.05 -7.00
N ARG A 39 6.89 9.22 -5.77
CA ARG A 39 6.03 9.16 -4.57
C ARG A 39 4.96 10.25 -4.58
N GLN A 40 5.32 11.48 -4.96
CA GLN A 40 4.33 12.56 -5.03
C GLN A 40 3.24 12.24 -6.06
N LEU A 41 3.60 11.65 -7.19
CA LEU A 41 2.63 11.18 -8.18
C LEU A 41 1.74 10.05 -7.62
N ALA A 42 2.31 9.09 -6.89
CA ALA A 42 1.55 8.01 -6.28
C ALA A 42 0.57 8.48 -5.18
N LEU A 43 0.91 9.57 -4.49
CA LEU A 43 0.02 10.16 -3.48
C LEU A 43 -1.22 10.84 -4.10
N LEU A 44 -1.16 11.22 -5.38
CA LEU A 44 -2.29 11.87 -6.06
C LEU A 44 -3.38 10.88 -6.52
N GLY A 45 -3.16 9.57 -6.45
CA GLY A 45 -4.16 8.55 -6.84
C GLY A 45 -4.73 8.82 -8.23
N GLY A 46 -6.06 8.89 -8.36
CA GLY A 46 -6.77 9.21 -9.60
C GLY A 46 -6.69 10.67 -10.05
N GLY A 47 -5.88 11.49 -9.39
CA GLY A 47 -5.66 12.90 -9.68
C GLY A 47 -6.62 13.84 -8.93
N LYS A 48 -6.21 15.11 -8.84
CA LYS A 48 -6.89 16.14 -8.03
C LYS A 48 -8.38 16.29 -8.35
N LYS A 49 -8.74 16.28 -9.64
CA LYS A 49 -10.15 16.38 -10.08
C LYS A 49 -11.03 15.28 -9.47
N ARG A 50 -10.54 14.03 -9.42
CA ARG A 50 -11.29 12.88 -8.88
C ARG A 50 -11.30 12.88 -7.36
N ILE A 51 -10.20 13.30 -6.73
CA ILE A 51 -10.14 13.54 -5.28
C ILE A 51 -11.19 14.59 -4.86
N ASP A 52 -11.23 15.73 -5.54
CA ASP A 52 -12.18 16.81 -5.21
C ASP A 52 -13.63 16.36 -5.42
N ALA A 53 -13.90 15.54 -6.45
CA ALA A 53 -15.20 14.95 -6.66
C ALA A 53 -15.60 13.96 -5.54
N GLN A 54 -14.62 13.20 -5.01
CA GLN A 54 -14.83 12.30 -3.86
C GLN A 54 -15.18 13.10 -2.60
N HIS A 55 -14.42 14.16 -2.32
CA HIS A 55 -14.66 15.04 -1.17
C HIS A 55 -16.01 15.79 -1.27
N LYS A 56 -16.41 16.22 -2.46
CA LYS A 56 -17.74 16.82 -2.70
C LYS A 56 -18.90 15.89 -2.36
N LYS A 57 -18.68 14.57 -2.39
CA LYS A 57 -19.66 13.57 -1.96
C LYS A 57 -19.61 13.30 -0.44
N GLY A 58 -18.81 14.04 0.31
CA GLY A 58 -18.60 13.81 1.75
C GLY A 58 -17.75 12.57 2.06
N LYS A 59 -17.05 12.01 1.06
CA LYS A 59 -16.26 10.78 1.22
C LYS A 59 -14.78 11.12 1.34
N LEU A 60 -14.10 10.47 2.28
CA LEU A 60 -12.64 10.46 2.36
C LEU A 60 -12.03 9.66 1.20
N THR A 61 -10.81 9.99 0.81
CA THR A 61 -9.95 9.18 -0.07
C THR A 61 -9.45 7.92 0.65
N ALA A 62 -8.91 6.95 -0.09
CA ALA A 62 -8.39 5.71 0.47
C ALA A 62 -7.34 5.93 1.57
N ARG A 63 -6.44 6.90 1.37
CA ARG A 63 -5.36 7.24 2.31
C ARG A 63 -5.85 7.97 3.55
N GLU A 64 -6.75 8.93 3.37
CA GLU A 64 -7.36 9.65 4.50
C GLU A 64 -8.12 8.67 5.43
N ARG A 65 -8.77 7.64 4.88
CA ARG A 65 -9.42 6.60 5.70
C ARG A 65 -8.41 5.80 6.53
N ILE A 66 -7.27 5.46 5.95
CA ILE A 66 -6.18 4.77 6.67
C ILE A 66 -5.62 5.67 7.77
N GLU A 67 -5.43 6.96 7.49
CA GLU A 67 -4.92 7.92 8.47
C GLU A 67 -5.89 8.12 9.66
N VAL A 68 -7.20 8.10 9.42
CA VAL A 68 -8.21 8.14 10.48
C VAL A 68 -8.25 6.84 11.29
N LEU A 69 -8.07 5.69 10.64
CA LEU A 69 -8.19 4.38 11.27
C LEU A 69 -6.99 4.02 12.17
N LEU A 70 -5.77 4.37 11.73
CA LEU A 70 -4.54 3.91 12.36
C LEU A 70 -3.96 4.95 13.31
N ASP A 71 -3.15 4.49 14.26
CA ASP A 71 -2.40 5.35 15.16
C ASP A 71 -1.49 6.30 14.34
N PRO A 72 -1.35 7.58 14.74
CA PRO A 72 -0.56 8.55 14.00
C PRO A 72 0.86 8.07 13.69
N LYS A 73 1.30 8.27 12.44
CA LYS A 73 2.65 7.90 11.93
C LYS A 73 2.98 6.40 12.03
N SER A 74 2.00 5.54 12.23
CA SER A 74 2.22 4.08 12.29
C SER A 74 2.15 3.39 10.92
N PHE A 75 1.48 4.00 9.95
CA PHE A 75 1.24 3.38 8.64
C PHE A 75 2.53 3.18 7.85
N ARG A 76 2.75 1.94 7.41
CA ARG A 76 3.79 1.54 6.48
C ARG A 76 3.13 0.99 5.24
N GLU A 77 3.21 1.74 4.16
CA GLU A 77 2.61 1.37 2.88
C GLU A 77 3.46 0.36 2.11
N TYR A 78 2.78 -0.60 1.49
CA TYR A 78 3.37 -1.65 0.69
C TYR A 78 2.98 -1.41 -0.76
N ASP A 79 3.90 -1.69 -1.69
CA ASP A 79 3.62 -1.75 -3.12
C ASP A 79 2.99 -0.46 -3.70
N MET A 80 3.42 0.70 -3.18
CA MET A 80 2.99 2.02 -3.62
C MET A 80 3.17 2.22 -5.12
N PHE A 81 4.29 1.76 -5.69
CA PHE A 81 4.64 1.98 -7.10
C PHE A 81 4.10 0.93 -8.07
N MET A 82 3.32 -0.05 -7.61
CA MET A 82 2.74 -1.03 -8.53
C MET A 82 1.69 -0.38 -9.43
N GLN A 83 1.60 -0.86 -10.67
CA GLN A 83 0.64 -0.45 -11.69
C GLN A 83 0.09 -1.71 -12.36
N HIS A 84 -1.14 -1.67 -12.89
CA HIS A 84 -1.66 -2.80 -13.66
C HIS A 84 -0.78 -3.09 -14.89
N ARG A 85 -0.88 -4.31 -15.40
CA ARG A 85 -0.07 -4.79 -16.54
C ARG A 85 -0.86 -4.85 -17.85
N CYS A 86 -2.17 -4.68 -17.80
CA CYS A 86 -3.03 -4.68 -18.99
C CYS A 86 -2.66 -3.58 -19.98
N SER A 87 -2.64 -3.96 -21.26
CA SER A 87 -2.45 -3.12 -22.46
C SER A 87 -3.67 -3.16 -23.39
N ASP A 88 -4.72 -3.88 -23.01
CA ASP A 88 -5.94 -3.98 -23.82
C ASP A 88 -6.82 -2.74 -23.62
N PHE A 89 -7.68 -2.46 -24.61
CA PHE A 89 -8.68 -1.38 -24.53
C PHE A 89 -8.12 0.02 -24.20
N GLY A 90 -6.86 0.31 -24.53
CA GLY A 90 -6.22 1.61 -24.27
C GLY A 90 -5.70 1.80 -22.85
N MET A 91 -5.69 0.74 -22.03
CA MET A 91 -5.25 0.76 -20.63
C MET A 91 -3.77 1.14 -20.48
N GLU A 92 -2.95 0.95 -21.50
CA GLU A 92 -1.53 1.36 -21.50
C GLU A 92 -1.33 2.87 -21.27
N LYS A 93 -2.34 3.69 -21.59
CA LYS A 93 -2.31 5.16 -21.44
C LYS A 93 -2.71 5.64 -20.05
N GLU A 94 -3.34 4.78 -19.26
CA GLU A 94 -3.98 5.13 -17.98
C GLU A 94 -3.27 4.42 -16.82
N LYS A 95 -1.99 4.72 -16.58
CA LYS A 95 -1.19 4.08 -15.53
C LYS A 95 -1.21 4.88 -14.24
N TYR A 96 -1.80 4.29 -13.20
CA TYR A 96 -1.85 4.88 -11.86
C TYR A 96 -1.08 4.02 -10.87
N TYR A 97 -0.22 4.65 -10.08
CA TYR A 97 0.45 3.98 -8.97
C TYR A 97 -0.54 3.51 -7.91
N GLY A 98 -0.23 2.38 -7.30
CA GLY A 98 -1.05 1.68 -6.33
C GLY A 98 -2.14 0.81 -6.94
N ASP A 99 -2.50 1.04 -8.20
CA ASP A 99 -3.51 0.31 -8.98
C ASP A 99 -4.87 0.16 -8.28
N SER A 100 -5.42 1.28 -7.82
CA SER A 100 -6.74 1.40 -7.17
C SER A 100 -6.90 0.77 -5.78
N VAL A 101 -5.80 0.36 -5.14
CA VAL A 101 -5.82 -0.06 -3.73
C VAL A 101 -4.56 0.37 -2.99
N ILE A 102 -4.74 0.91 -1.80
CA ILE A 102 -3.66 1.23 -0.87
C ILE A 102 -3.59 0.10 0.15
N THR A 103 -2.40 -0.50 0.33
CA THR A 103 -2.20 -1.66 1.19
C THR A 103 -1.03 -1.41 2.12
N GLY A 104 -1.08 -1.95 3.34
CA GLY A 104 0.05 -1.88 4.25
C GLY A 104 -0.27 -2.41 5.63
N SER A 105 0.57 -2.01 6.58
CA SER A 105 0.44 -2.35 7.99
C SER A 105 0.55 -1.09 8.85
N GLY A 106 -0.04 -1.10 10.02
CA GLY A 106 0.18 -0.07 11.04
C GLY A 106 -0.27 -0.54 12.41
N LEU A 107 -0.61 0.42 13.27
CA LEU A 107 -1.00 0.14 14.65
C LEU A 107 -2.41 0.67 14.91
N ILE A 108 -3.18 -0.05 15.72
CA ILE A 108 -4.41 0.45 16.35
C ILE A 108 -4.26 0.20 17.85
N ASN A 109 -4.27 1.27 18.65
CA ASN A 109 -4.01 1.20 20.09
C ASN A 109 -2.70 0.44 20.40
N GLY A 110 -1.65 0.70 19.62
CA GLY A 110 -0.34 0.07 19.73
C GLY A 110 -0.25 -1.38 19.24
N ARG A 111 -1.34 -1.97 18.70
CA ARG A 111 -1.38 -3.37 18.24
C ARG A 111 -1.24 -3.44 16.72
N PRO A 112 -0.43 -4.37 16.18
CA PRO A 112 -0.23 -4.50 14.74
C PRO A 112 -1.52 -4.92 14.02
N VAL A 113 -1.81 -4.25 12.92
CA VAL A 113 -2.90 -4.58 11.99
C VAL A 113 -2.43 -4.44 10.55
N TYR A 114 -3.01 -5.23 9.65
CA TYR A 114 -2.87 -5.08 8.22
C TYR A 114 -4.14 -4.48 7.64
N VAL A 115 -3.99 -3.59 6.66
CA VAL A 115 -5.12 -2.85 6.08
C VAL A 115 -4.99 -2.72 4.57
N PHE A 116 -6.10 -2.92 3.87
CA PHE A 116 -6.26 -2.45 2.50
C PHE A 116 -7.41 -1.44 2.42
N SER A 117 -7.25 -0.44 1.56
CA SER A 117 -8.23 0.60 1.32
C SER A 117 -8.36 0.84 -0.17
N GLN A 118 -9.54 0.51 -0.71
CA GLN A 118 -9.83 0.65 -2.12
C GLN A 118 -10.02 2.13 -2.48
N ASP A 119 -9.37 2.54 -3.58
CA ASP A 119 -9.36 3.93 -4.04
C ASP A 119 -10.30 4.11 -5.22
N PHE A 120 -11.50 4.59 -4.92
CA PHE A 120 -12.54 4.87 -5.91
C PHE A 120 -12.11 5.92 -6.96
N THR A 121 -11.10 6.74 -6.66
CA THR A 121 -10.60 7.74 -7.62
C THR A 121 -9.86 7.10 -8.80
N VAL A 122 -9.34 5.88 -8.64
CA VAL A 122 -8.60 5.15 -9.68
C VAL A 122 -9.51 4.04 -10.23
N PHE A 123 -9.94 4.16 -11.49
CA PHE A 123 -10.83 3.19 -12.14
C PHE A 123 -12.08 2.79 -11.32
N GLY A 124 -12.64 3.70 -10.52
CA GLY A 124 -13.78 3.39 -9.65
C GLY A 124 -13.47 2.36 -8.56
N GLY A 125 -12.19 2.20 -8.17
CA GLY A 125 -11.77 1.19 -7.20
C GLY A 125 -11.83 -0.24 -7.77
N SER A 126 -11.95 -0.40 -9.09
CA SER A 126 -12.15 -1.71 -9.72
C SER A 126 -10.94 -2.63 -9.55
N LEU A 127 -11.24 -3.89 -9.24
CA LEU A 127 -10.23 -4.90 -8.96
C LEU A 127 -9.57 -5.40 -10.25
N SER A 128 -8.26 -5.26 -10.32
CA SER A 128 -7.33 -5.83 -11.30
C SER A 128 -6.52 -6.98 -10.71
N SER A 129 -5.74 -7.64 -11.55
CA SER A 129 -4.75 -8.64 -11.11
C SER A 129 -3.75 -8.07 -10.08
N VAL A 130 -3.25 -6.85 -10.30
CA VAL A 130 -2.29 -6.21 -9.40
C VAL A 130 -2.96 -5.71 -8.11
N HIS A 131 -4.18 -5.18 -8.19
CA HIS A 131 -4.99 -4.86 -7.00
C HIS A 131 -5.15 -6.10 -6.11
N ALA A 132 -5.54 -7.23 -6.71
CA ALA A 132 -5.69 -8.49 -5.98
C ALA A 132 -4.38 -8.97 -5.39
N ALA A 133 -3.29 -8.99 -6.16
CA ALA A 133 -1.97 -9.40 -5.67
C ALA A 133 -1.52 -8.59 -4.43
N LYS A 134 -1.78 -7.28 -4.41
CA LYS A 134 -1.47 -6.42 -3.26
C LYS A 134 -2.27 -6.79 -2.01
N ILE A 135 -3.58 -7.04 -2.16
CA ILE A 135 -4.45 -7.48 -1.05
C ILE A 135 -3.99 -8.86 -0.55
N CYS A 136 -3.81 -9.81 -1.46
CA CYS A 136 -3.35 -11.15 -1.16
C CYS A 136 -2.04 -11.13 -0.35
N LYS A 137 -1.07 -10.30 -0.76
CA LYS A 137 0.20 -10.15 -0.04
C LYS A 137 0.01 -9.70 1.40
N ILE A 138 -0.83 -8.69 1.68
CA ILE A 138 -1.01 -8.26 3.08
C ILE A 138 -1.81 -9.26 3.92
N MET A 139 -2.72 -10.03 3.29
CA MET A 139 -3.42 -11.12 3.97
C MET A 139 -2.45 -12.25 4.35
N ASP A 140 -1.55 -12.61 3.44
CA ASP A 140 -0.50 -13.61 3.69
C ASP A 140 0.44 -13.15 4.82
N GLN A 141 0.83 -11.87 4.82
CA GLN A 141 1.65 -11.29 5.89
C GLN A 141 0.92 -11.25 7.23
N ALA A 142 -0.36 -10.90 7.25
CA ALA A 142 -1.16 -10.88 8.47
C ALA A 142 -1.31 -12.27 9.08
N MET A 143 -1.56 -13.28 8.23
CA MET A 143 -1.60 -14.68 8.63
C MET A 143 -0.27 -15.15 9.21
N LEU A 144 0.85 -14.76 8.59
CA LEU A 144 2.19 -15.13 9.04
C LEU A 144 2.48 -14.65 10.47
N VAL A 145 2.05 -13.44 10.84
CA VAL A 145 2.33 -12.84 12.15
C VAL A 145 1.17 -12.93 13.14
N GLY A 146 0.03 -13.53 12.74
CA GLY A 146 -1.17 -13.63 13.57
C GLY A 146 -1.84 -12.29 13.88
N ALA A 147 -1.79 -11.32 12.95
CA ALA A 147 -2.38 -9.99 13.11
C ALA A 147 -3.73 -9.87 12.37
N PRO A 148 -4.65 -8.99 12.83
CA PRO A 148 -5.90 -8.72 12.12
C PRO A 148 -5.70 -8.12 10.72
N VAL A 149 -6.65 -8.41 9.82
CA VAL A 149 -6.80 -7.73 8.52
C VAL A 149 -8.07 -6.89 8.52
N ILE A 150 -7.95 -5.65 8.05
CA ILE A 150 -9.06 -4.71 7.88
C ILE A 150 -9.17 -4.32 6.40
N GLY A 151 -10.32 -4.59 5.79
CA GLY A 151 -10.66 -4.17 4.43
C GLY A 151 -11.57 -2.94 4.44
N LEU A 152 -11.13 -1.85 3.83
CA LEU A 152 -11.95 -0.65 3.58
C LEU A 152 -12.42 -0.69 2.13
N ASN A 153 -13.63 -1.23 1.94
CA ASN A 153 -14.17 -1.59 0.63
C ASN A 153 -14.97 -0.43 0.02
N ASP A 154 -14.53 0.04 -1.15
CA ASP A 154 -15.14 1.11 -1.95
C ASP A 154 -14.76 0.88 -3.43
N SER A 155 -15.38 -0.14 -4.01
CA SER A 155 -15.07 -0.64 -5.36
C SER A 155 -16.31 -0.75 -6.23
N GLY A 156 -16.15 -0.45 -7.52
CA GLY A 156 -17.13 -0.69 -8.57
C GLY A 156 -17.17 -2.13 -9.10
N GLY A 157 -16.39 -3.07 -8.54
CA GLY A 157 -16.37 -4.47 -8.94
C GLY A 157 -15.12 -4.88 -9.73
N ALA A 158 -15.25 -5.90 -10.58
CA ALA A 158 -14.16 -6.36 -11.44
C ALA A 158 -13.80 -5.32 -12.50
N ARG A 159 -12.50 -5.16 -12.79
CA ARG A 159 -12.05 -4.34 -13.91
C ARG A 159 -12.27 -5.08 -15.22
N ILE A 160 -13.35 -4.74 -15.92
CA ILE A 160 -13.80 -5.42 -17.14
C ILE A 160 -12.68 -5.48 -18.21
N GLN A 161 -11.84 -4.46 -18.30
CA GLN A 161 -10.74 -4.38 -19.26
C GLN A 161 -9.66 -5.45 -19.06
N GLU A 162 -9.52 -6.02 -17.85
CA GLU A 162 -8.60 -7.13 -17.58
C GLU A 162 -9.30 -8.50 -17.66
N GLY A 163 -10.63 -8.49 -17.80
CA GLY A 163 -11.43 -9.69 -18.03
C GLY A 163 -11.25 -10.77 -16.95
N VAL A 164 -10.81 -11.95 -17.38
CA VAL A 164 -10.69 -13.14 -16.53
C VAL A 164 -9.65 -12.96 -15.43
N GLU A 165 -8.61 -12.15 -15.64
CA GLU A 165 -7.58 -11.92 -14.62
C GLU A 165 -8.15 -11.25 -13.36
N SER A 166 -9.09 -10.30 -13.53
CA SER A 166 -9.80 -9.69 -12.42
C SER A 166 -10.66 -10.70 -11.64
N LEU A 167 -11.31 -11.64 -12.33
CA LEU A 167 -12.13 -12.66 -11.68
C LEU A 167 -11.26 -13.67 -10.91
N ALA A 168 -10.11 -14.06 -11.48
CA ALA A 168 -9.12 -14.87 -10.78
C ALA A 168 -8.62 -14.16 -9.51
N GLY A 169 -8.36 -12.85 -9.59
CA GLY A 169 -7.98 -12.03 -8.45
C GLY A 169 -9.02 -12.03 -7.31
N TYR A 170 -10.32 -12.02 -7.63
CA TYR A 170 -11.37 -12.22 -6.61
C TYR A 170 -11.27 -13.59 -5.95
N ALA A 171 -11.10 -14.66 -6.75
CA ALA A 171 -10.98 -16.01 -6.24
C ALA A 171 -9.79 -16.15 -5.26
N ASP A 172 -8.65 -15.54 -5.59
CA ASP A 172 -7.46 -15.55 -4.73
C ASP A 172 -7.67 -14.86 -3.38
N ILE A 173 -8.41 -13.74 -3.36
CA ILE A 173 -8.77 -13.02 -2.12
C ILE A 173 -9.75 -13.87 -1.30
N PHE A 174 -10.79 -14.43 -1.94
CA PHE A 174 -11.76 -15.27 -1.24
C PHE A 174 -11.14 -16.53 -0.67
N GLN A 175 -10.22 -17.16 -1.39
CA GLN A 175 -9.47 -18.30 -0.88
C GLN A 175 -8.70 -17.94 0.40
N ARG A 176 -8.05 -16.77 0.44
CA ARG A 176 -7.36 -16.29 1.64
C ARG A 176 -8.31 -15.96 2.78
N ASN A 177 -9.50 -15.42 2.49
CA ASN A 177 -10.51 -15.21 3.54
C ASN A 177 -10.92 -16.54 4.20
N VAL A 178 -11.10 -17.59 3.38
CA VAL A 178 -11.41 -18.94 3.87
C VAL A 178 -10.24 -19.51 4.69
N MET A 179 -9.01 -19.40 4.19
CA MET A 179 -7.81 -19.88 4.89
C MET A 179 -7.57 -19.14 6.21
N ALA A 180 -7.91 -17.86 6.29
CA ALA A 180 -7.81 -17.03 7.48
C ALA A 180 -8.99 -17.18 8.45
N SER A 181 -10.05 -17.89 8.04
CA SER A 181 -11.27 -18.03 8.82
C SER A 181 -10.99 -18.75 10.14
N GLY A 182 -11.30 -18.08 11.26
CA GLY A 182 -11.02 -18.58 12.61
C GLY A 182 -9.54 -18.52 13.03
N VAL A 183 -8.64 -18.02 12.19
CA VAL A 183 -7.19 -17.93 12.47
C VAL A 183 -6.81 -16.50 12.88
N ILE A 184 -7.15 -15.51 12.06
CA ILE A 184 -6.96 -14.09 12.36
C ILE A 184 -8.30 -13.34 12.26
N PRO A 185 -8.51 -12.25 13.03
CA PRO A 185 -9.69 -11.42 12.86
C PRO A 185 -9.71 -10.75 11.49
N GLN A 186 -10.84 -10.87 10.78
CA GLN A 186 -11.07 -10.29 9.46
C GLN A 186 -12.23 -9.30 9.56
N LEU A 187 -11.97 -8.01 9.31
CA LEU A 187 -12.96 -6.93 9.42
C LEU A 187 -13.17 -6.29 8.05
N SER A 188 -14.42 -6.09 7.66
CA SER A 188 -14.78 -5.44 6.40
C SER A 188 -15.66 -4.22 6.66
N LEU A 189 -15.19 -3.04 6.27
CA LEU A 189 -15.97 -1.81 6.26
C LEU A 189 -16.44 -1.59 4.83
N ILE A 190 -17.76 -1.40 4.66
CA ILE A 190 -18.38 -1.15 3.36
C ILE A 190 -18.67 0.35 3.27
N MET A 191 -18.04 1.02 2.31
CA MET A 191 -18.04 2.49 2.21
C MET A 191 -18.66 2.97 0.89
N VAL A 192 -19.51 2.15 0.25
CA VAL A 192 -20.04 2.34 -1.12
C VAL A 192 -21.22 3.32 -1.20
N ARG A 193 -21.64 3.95 -0.09
CA ARG A 193 -22.70 4.97 -0.06
C ARG A 193 -22.15 6.34 0.30
#